data_AF-A0A9D8DG27-F1
#
_entry.id   AF-A0A9D8DG27-F1
#
_cell.length_a   1.000
_cell.length_b   1.000
_cell.length_c   1.000
_cell.angle_alpha   90.00
_cell.angle_beta   90.00
_cell.angle_gamma   90.00
#
_symmetry.space_group_name_H-M   'P 1'
#
loop_
_entity.id
_entity.type
_entity.pdbx_description
1 polymer ?
#
loop_
_entity_poly.entity_id
_entity_poly.type
_entity_poly.pdbx_seq_one_letter_code
_entity_poly.pdbx_strand_id
1 'polypeptide(L)'
;MRTAAVIVAAGPGERLGAGVPKALVRVAGLPMVTWSARALAEAPEVECIVIACPPGGEDDLAEAVAGHAHVHAIVPGGTSRQ
;
A
#
# COMPACT_ATOMS: atom_id res chain seq x y z
N MET A 1 -18.54 8.60 13.35
CA MET A 1 -17.73 9.35 12.36
C MET A 1 -17.17 8.32 11.40
N ARG A 2 -17.16 8.55 10.09
CA ARG A 2 -16.62 7.58 9.13
C ARG A 2 -15.16 7.91 8.83
N THR A 3 -14.26 6.94 8.91
CA THR A 3 -12.82 7.13 8.68
C THR A 3 -12.34 6.26 7.52
N ALA A 4 -11.57 6.85 6.62
CA ALA A 4 -10.85 6.15 5.58
C ALA A 4 -9.34 6.39 5.73
N ALA A 5 -8.54 5.42 5.32
CA ALA A 5 -7.09 5.49 5.35
C ALA A 5 -6.52 5.47 3.93
N VAL A 6 -5.45 6.22 3.71
CA VAL A 6 -4.71 6.22 2.45
C VAL A 6 -3.28 5.75 2.71
N ILE A 7 -2.86 4.69 2.01
CA ILE A 7 -1.47 4.23 2.01
C ILE A 7 -0.79 4.80 0.77
N VAL A 8 0.17 5.70 0.97
CA VAL A 8 0.91 6.34 -0.13
C VAL A 8 2.14 5.49 -0.49
N ALA A 9 1.95 4.54 -1.41
CA ALA A 9 2.95 3.56 -1.85
C ALA A 9 3.49 3.81 -3.26
N ALA A 10 3.18 4.96 -3.89
CA ALA A 10 3.55 5.27 -5.27
C ALA A 10 5.03 5.66 -5.48
N GLY A 11 5.78 5.88 -4.40
CA GLY A 11 7.18 6.27 -4.49
C GLY A 11 8.11 5.10 -4.83
N PRO A 12 9.15 5.31 -5.66
CA PRO A 12 10.06 4.23 -6.08
C PRO A 12 10.93 3.72 -4.93
N GLY A 13 11.25 4.57 -3.94
CA GLY A 13 12.08 4.17 -2.81
C GLY A 13 13.56 4.04 -3.12
N GLU A 14 14.06 4.80 -4.11
CA GLU A 14 15.44 4.75 -4.63
C GLU A 14 16.53 4.72 -3.56
N ARG A 15 16.40 5.51 -2.50
CA ARG A 15 17.36 5.54 -1.37
C ARG A 15 17.54 4.20 -0.69
N LEU A 16 16.53 3.32 -0.73
CA LEU A 16 16.62 1.97 -0.18
C LEU A 16 17.45 1.03 -1.08
N GLY A 17 17.55 1.32 -2.38
CA GLY A 17 18.39 0.57 -3.31
C GLY A 17 17.98 -0.89 -3.55
N ALA A 18 16.71 -1.25 -3.30
CA ALA A 18 16.25 -2.64 -3.31
C ALA A 18 15.94 -3.23 -4.70
N GLY A 19 16.00 -2.43 -5.78
CA GLY A 19 15.69 -2.86 -7.15
C GLY A 19 14.21 -3.09 -7.45
N VAL A 20 13.34 -3.01 -6.44
CA VAL A 20 11.87 -3.05 -6.55
C VAL A 20 11.27 -1.86 -5.79
N PRO A 21 10.02 -1.44 -6.10
CA PRO A 21 9.32 -0.43 -5.32
C PRO A 21 9.37 -0.76 -3.82
N LYS A 22 9.70 0.22 -2.98
CA LYS A 22 9.86 -0.01 -1.52
C LYS A 22 8.65 -0.73 -0.88
N ALA A 23 7.44 -0.44 -1.37
CA ALA A 23 6.21 -1.07 -0.90
C ALA A 23 6.21 -2.61 -1.01
N LEU A 24 6.95 -3.16 -1.97
CA LEU A 24 7.07 -4.59 -2.24
C LEU A 24 8.27 -5.25 -1.57
N VAL A 25 9.18 -4.47 -0.97
CA VAL A 25 10.33 -5.03 -0.25
C VAL A 25 9.82 -5.85 0.93
N ARG A 26 10.31 -7.09 1.05
CA ARG A 26 9.92 -7.99 2.14
C ARG A 26 10.59 -7.59 3.45
N VAL A 27 9.77 -7.42 4.48
CA VAL A 27 10.19 -7.22 5.87
C VAL A 27 9.61 -8.37 6.68
N ALA A 28 10.47 -9.14 7.34
CA ALA A 28 10.07 -10.35 8.08
C ALA A 28 9.18 -11.30 7.25
N GLY A 29 9.51 -11.48 5.97
CA GLY A 29 8.82 -12.40 5.06
C GLY A 29 7.61 -11.83 4.32
N LEU A 30 7.06 -10.69 4.72
CA LEU A 30 5.89 -10.07 4.07
C LEU A 30 6.27 -8.77 3.33
N PRO A 31 5.65 -8.43 2.19
CA PRO A 31 5.81 -7.12 1.56
C PRO A 31 5.54 -5.98 2.55
N MET A 32 6.29 -4.88 2.44
CA MET A 32 6.18 -3.74 3.35
C MET A 32 4.77 -3.17 3.43
N VAL A 33 4.06 -3.09 2.30
CA VAL A 33 2.68 -2.57 2.23
C VAL A 33 1.69 -3.42 3.03
N THR A 34 1.91 -4.74 3.10
CA THR A 34 1.06 -5.68 3.84
C THR A 34 1.00 -5.34 5.32
N TRP A 35 2.14 -4.91 5.91
CA TRP A 35 2.18 -4.50 7.31
C TRP A 35 1.29 -3.28 7.59
N SER A 36 1.30 -2.29 6.71
CA SER A 36 0.43 -1.11 6.83
C SER A 36 -1.05 -1.46 6.62
N ALA A 37 -1.36 -2.25 5.59
CA ALA A 37 -2.73 -2.71 5.33
C ALA A 37 -3.30 -3.52 6.50
N ARG A 38 -2.50 -4.41 7.08
CA ARG A 38 -2.88 -5.18 8.27
C ARG A 38 -3.19 -4.29 9.47
N ALA A 39 -2.29 -3.36 9.81
CA ALA A 39 -2.48 -2.49 10.97
C ALA A 39 -3.75 -1.62 10.84
N LEU A 40 -4.02 -1.12 9.63
CA LEU A 40 -5.24 -0.34 9.35
C LEU A 40 -6.50 -1.21 9.34
N ALA A 41 -6.43 -2.44 8.84
CA ALA A 41 -7.55 -3.39 8.86
C ALA A 41 -7.90 -3.89 10.27
N GLU A 42 -6.94 -3.86 11.21
CA GLU A 42 -7.16 -4.19 12.62
C GLU A 42 -7.73 -3.00 13.42
N ALA A 43 -7.76 -1.78 12.86
CA ALA A 43 -8.29 -0.58 13.50
C ALA A 43 -9.81 -0.45 13.29
N PRO A 44 -10.66 -0.55 14.33
CA PRO A 44 -12.11 -0.60 14.18
C PRO A 44 -12.73 0.66 13.55
N GLU A 45 -12.11 1.82 13.76
CA GLU A 45 -12.56 3.08 13.15
C GLU A 45 -12.31 3.18 11.64
N VAL A 46 -11.40 2.39 11.06
CA VAL A 46 -11.05 2.46 9.62
C VAL A 46 -12.00 1.57 8.81
N GLU A 47 -12.92 2.21 8.09
CA GLU A 47 -13.92 1.50 7.26
C GLU A 47 -13.39 1.14 5.87
N CYS A 48 -12.35 1.83 5.40
CA CYS A 48 -11.88 1.76 4.02
C CYS A 48 -10.39 2.12 3.93
N ILE A 49 -9.65 1.36 3.12
CA ILE A 49 -8.25 1.62 2.78
C ILE A 49 -8.14 1.82 1.27
N VAL A 50 -7.49 2.91 0.85
CA VAL A 50 -7.08 3.14 -0.55
C VAL A 50 -5.56 3.16 -0.62
N ILE A 51 -4.98 2.47 -1.60
CA ILE A 51 -3.53 2.43 -1.79
C ILE A 51 -3.17 3.18 -3.07
N ALA A 52 -2.36 4.21 -2.97
CA ALA A 52 -1.76 4.85 -4.13
C ALA A 52 -0.49 4.09 -4.53
N CYS A 53 -0.40 3.57 -5.76
CA CYS A 53 0.73 2.78 -6.26
C CYS A 53 1.48 3.49 -7.41
N PRO A 54 2.68 3.03 -7.78
CA PRO A 54 3.31 3.47 -9.03
C PRO A 54 2.41 3.07 -10.21
N PRO A 55 2.36 3.85 -11.31
CA PRO A 55 1.64 3.44 -12.51
C PRO A 55 2.12 2.07 -13.00
N GLY A 56 1.20 1.12 -13.19
CA GLY A 56 1.50 -0.26 -13.59
C GLY A 56 1.87 -1.19 -12.43
N GLY A 57 1.87 -0.71 -11.18
CA GLY A 57 2.14 -1.50 -9.96
C GLY A 57 0.89 -1.96 -9.22
N GLU A 58 -0.30 -1.78 -9.81
CA GLU A 58 -1.61 -2.11 -9.22
C GLU A 58 -1.70 -3.60 -8.89
N ASP A 59 -1.37 -4.46 -9.85
CA ASP A 59 -1.49 -5.91 -9.70
C ASP A 59 -0.52 -6.46 -8.64
N ASP A 60 0.74 -5.99 -8.66
CA ASP A 60 1.75 -6.39 -7.67
C ASP A 60 1.32 -5.98 -6.24
N LEU A 61 0.75 -4.78 -6.09
CA LEU A 61 0.25 -4.34 -4.78
C LEU A 61 -1.03 -5.07 -4.38
N ALA A 62 -1.90 -5.41 -5.34
CA ALA A 62 -3.11 -6.20 -5.10
C ALA A 62 -2.76 -7.59 -4.57
N GLU A 63 -1.76 -8.24 -5.17
CA GLU A 63 -1.23 -9.52 -4.69
C GLU A 63 -0.64 -9.36 -3.28
N ALA A 64 0.16 -8.32 -3.06
CA ALA A 64 0.82 -8.09 -1.78
C ALA A 64 -0.15 -7.88 -0.60
N VAL A 65 -1.35 -7.34 -0.86
CA VAL A 65 -2.38 -7.09 0.16
C VAL A 65 -3.58 -8.04 0.05
N ALA A 66 -3.46 -9.10 -0.75
CA ALA A 66 -4.49 -10.11 -0.90
C ALA A 66 -4.88 -10.68 0.48
N GLY A 67 -6.18 -10.73 0.76
CA GLY A 67 -6.72 -11.17 2.06
C GLY A 67 -7.08 -10.03 3.03
N HIS A 68 -6.74 -8.77 2.72
CA HIS A 68 -7.19 -7.61 3.50
C HIS A 68 -8.46 -7.00 2.89
N ALA A 69 -9.64 -7.49 3.30
CA ALA A 69 -10.95 -7.07 2.78
C ALA A 69 -11.26 -5.56 2.92
N HIS A 70 -10.55 -4.85 3.81
CA HIS A 70 -10.68 -3.40 3.99
C HIS A 70 -10.01 -2.59 2.88
N VAL A 71 -9.16 -3.21 2.05
CA VAL A 71 -8.56 -2.56 0.88
C VAL A 71 -9.61 -2.45 -0.22
N HIS A 72 -10.14 -1.24 -0.39
CA HIS A 72 -11.23 -0.97 -1.31
C HIS A 72 -10.74 -0.65 -2.72
N ALA A 73 -9.58 0.00 -2.83
CA ALA A 73 -9.02 0.38 -4.13
C ALA A 73 -7.50 0.48 -4.08
N ILE A 74 -6.88 0.15 -5.21
CA ILE A 74 -5.49 0.44 -5.52
C ILE A 74 -5.51 1.32 -6.77
N VAL A 75 -4.89 2.48 -6.70
CA VAL A 75 -4.97 3.51 -7.75
C VAL A 75 -3.58 4.06 -8.08
N PRO A 76 -3.30 4.43 -9.33
CA PRO A 76 -2.09 5.16 -9.65
C PRO A 76 -1.97 6.44 -8.80
N GLY A 77 -0.78 6.67 -8.25
CA GLY A 77 -0.43 7.93 -7.60
C GLY A 77 -0.24 9.06 -8.60
N GLY A 78 -0.21 10.30 -8.09
CA GLY A 78 0.14 11.48 -8.89
C GLY A 78 1.60 11.48 -9.34
N THR A 79 1.91 12.29 -10.35
CA THR A 79 3.27 12.43 -10.92
C THR A 79 4.28 13.06 -9.96
N SER A 80 3.82 13.73 -8.90
CA SER A 80 4.62 14.28 -7.82
C SER A 80 3.98 14.03 -6.45
N ARG A 81 4.81 14.07 -5.40
CA ARG A 81 4.35 14.13 -4.02
C ARG A 81 4.07 15.60 -3.67
N GLN A 82 2.85 15.88 -3.22
CA GLN A 82 2.48 17.16 -2.60
C GLN A 82 2.50 17.02 -1.08
#